data_AF-A0A7Z0E3T4-F1
#
_entry.id   AF-A0A7Z0E3T4-F1
#
_cell.length_a   1.000
_cell.length_b   1.000
_cell.length_c   1.000
_cell.angle_alpha   90.00
_cell.angle_beta   90.00
_cell.angle_gamma   90.00
#
_symmetry.space_group_name_H-M   'P 1'
#
loop_
_entity.id
_entity.type
_entity.pdbx_description
1 polymer ?
#
loop_
_entity_poly.entity_id
_entity_poly.type
_entity_poly.pdbx_seq_one_letter_code
_entity_poly.pdbx_strand_id
1 'polypeptide(L)'
;MSEGIRSEKRESGLTATSAPATLSANPSGVQDLWFARLYLLKPLVISGLSVFWLLSGLIPLLALTKTSAHFLPFMPEAAATALTLATCLIDVALGATVLVRPLAKRALLGMLAVSFAYLTAPACSNPRSGSTRSAPSSRCCRRSC
;
A
#
# COMPACT_ATOMS: atom_id res chain seq x y z
N MET A 1 32.83 -24.55 53.30
CA MET A 1 31.47 -23.98 53.31
C MET A 1 31.62 -22.48 53.09
N SER A 2 31.16 -22.00 51.94
CA SER A 2 30.82 -20.61 51.62
C SER A 2 31.85 -19.52 51.89
N GLU A 3 32.81 -19.38 50.98
CA GLU A 3 33.42 -18.08 50.68
C GLU A 3 32.33 -17.20 50.07
N GLY A 4 31.80 -16.26 50.85
CA GLY A 4 30.78 -15.32 50.42
C GLY A 4 31.37 -14.29 49.46
N ILE A 5 30.91 -14.29 48.22
CA ILE A 5 31.13 -13.20 47.26
C ILE A 5 30.61 -11.90 47.86
N ARG A 6 31.52 -11.06 48.40
CA ARG A 6 31.22 -9.66 48.71
C ARG A 6 30.82 -8.99 47.40
N SER A 7 29.52 -8.74 47.25
CA SER A 7 29.00 -7.84 46.24
C SER A 7 29.47 -6.44 46.63
N GLU A 8 30.64 -6.06 46.11
CA GLU A 8 31.06 -4.67 46.04
C GLU A 8 29.94 -3.92 45.31
N LYS A 9 29.18 -3.14 46.08
CA LYS A 9 28.24 -2.16 45.57
C LYS A 9 29.05 -1.14 44.78
N ARG A 10 29.38 -1.47 43.53
CA ARG A 10 29.89 -0.52 42.56
C ARG A 10 28.74 0.42 42.33
N GLU A 11 28.71 1.50 43.10
CA GLU A 11 27.93 2.68 42.81
C GLU A 11 28.33 3.10 41.41
N SER A 12 27.57 2.57 40.46
CA SER A 12 27.72 2.85 39.06
C SER A 12 27.12 4.23 38.92
N GLY A 13 27.88 5.24 39.35
CA GLY A 13 27.68 6.61 38.98
C GLY A 13 27.84 6.66 37.47
N LEU A 14 26.78 6.28 36.75
CA LEU A 14 26.64 6.51 35.34
C LEU A 14 26.49 8.02 35.22
N THR A 15 27.62 8.72 35.19
CA THR A 15 27.68 10.10 34.74
C THR A 15 27.10 10.10 33.35
N ALA A 16 25.83 10.49 33.23
CA ALA A 16 25.12 10.55 31.98
C ALA A 16 25.78 11.64 31.13
N THR A 17 26.75 11.24 30.31
CA THR A 17 27.34 12.08 29.28
C THR A 17 26.22 12.63 28.41
N SER A 18 26.28 13.92 28.09
CA SER A 18 25.25 14.56 27.28
C SER A 18 25.11 13.82 25.94
N ALA A 19 23.86 13.65 25.47
CA ALA A 19 23.56 13.01 24.19
C ALA A 19 24.47 13.48 23.03
N PRO A 20 24.75 14.79 22.85
CA PRO A 20 25.68 15.25 21.81
C PRO A 20 27.14 14.80 22.04
N ALA A 21 27.64 14.76 23.29
CA ALA A 21 29.00 14.31 23.59
C ALA A 21 29.19 12.81 23.33
N THR A 22 28.15 12.01 23.60
CA THR A 22 28.14 10.57 23.28
C THR A 22 28.09 10.33 21.77
N LEU A 23 27.27 11.09 21.03
CA LEU A 23 27.18 11.01 19.56
C LEU A 23 28.48 11.45 18.87
N SER A 24 29.16 12.48 19.40
CA SER A 24 30.45 12.91 18.85
C SER A 24 31.57 11.88 19.06
N ALA A 25 31.50 11.12 20.16
CA ALA A 25 32.46 10.06 20.46
C ALA A 25 32.21 8.78 19.65
N ASN A 26 30.98 8.57 19.17
CA ASN A 26 30.59 7.44 18.33
C ASN A 26 29.79 7.93 17.11
N PRO A 27 30.47 8.40 16.04
CA PRO A 27 29.79 8.83 14.83
C PRO A 27 29.04 7.66 14.20
N SER A 28 27.74 7.83 13.98
CA SER A 28 26.88 6.81 13.36
C SER A 28 27.34 6.54 11.92
N GLY A 29 27.56 5.26 11.61
CA GLY A 29 27.98 4.83 10.29
C GLY A 29 26.87 4.98 9.24
N VAL A 30 27.24 4.87 7.97
CA VAL A 30 26.28 4.86 6.85
C VAL A 30 25.22 3.76 7.06
N GLN A 31 25.59 2.62 7.63
CA GLN A 31 24.68 1.52 7.93
C GLN A 31 23.59 1.90 8.95
N ASP A 32 23.93 2.59 10.04
CA ASP A 32 22.97 3.03 11.05
C ASP A 32 21.95 4.01 10.47
N LEU A 33 22.40 4.93 9.62
CA LEU A 33 21.53 5.89 8.96
C LEU A 33 20.54 5.20 8.00
N TRP A 34 21.01 4.21 7.23
CA TRP A 34 20.13 3.43 6.37
C TRP A 34 19.13 2.58 7.18
N PHE A 35 19.57 1.99 8.29
CA PHE A 35 18.68 1.25 9.20
C PHE A 35 17.60 2.16 9.79
N ALA A 36 17.98 3.34 10.30
CA ALA A 36 17.03 4.32 10.84
C ALA A 36 16.03 4.79 9.77
N ARG A 37 16.48 5.04 8.54
CA ARG A 37 15.61 5.40 7.41
C ARG A 37 14.64 4.27 7.08
N LEU A 38 15.12 3.03 6.92
CA LEU A 38 14.28 1.87 6.62
C LEU A 38 13.27 1.58 7.75
N TYR A 39 13.67 1.83 9.00
CA TYR A 39 12.82 1.69 10.17
C TYR A 39 11.67 2.70 10.16
N LEU A 40 11.92 3.96 9.76
CA LEU A 40 10.89 4.99 9.62
C LEU A 40 10.07 4.89 8.33
N LEU A 41 10.68 4.38 7.25
CA LEU A 41 10.00 4.25 5.96
C LEU A 41 8.89 3.20 6.01
N LYS A 42 9.07 2.12 6.78
CA LYS A 42 8.08 1.05 6.95
C LYS A 42 6.71 1.56 7.46
N PRO A 43 6.60 2.25 8.62
CA PRO A 43 5.33 2.79 9.09
C PRO A 43 4.80 3.92 8.21
N LEU A 44 5.67 4.72 7.59
CA LEU A 44 5.27 5.79 6.66
C LEU A 44 4.53 5.21 5.44
N VAL A 45 5.09 4.16 4.83
CA VAL A 45 4.48 3.49 3.67
C VAL A 45 3.15 2.85 4.06
N ILE A 46 3.08 2.14 5.20
CA ILE A 46 1.84 1.48 5.65
C ILE A 46 0.75 2.50 5.97
N SER A 47 1.09 3.60 6.65
CA SER A 47 0.12 4.66 6.97
C SER A 47 -0.35 5.38 5.73
N GLY A 48 0.54 5.75 4.80
CA GLY A 48 0.16 6.34 3.52
C GLY A 48 -0.76 5.44 2.70
N LEU A 49 -0.45 4.14 2.64
CA LEU A 49 -1.30 3.15 1.97
C LEU A 49 -2.66 3.03 2.64
N SER A 50 -2.72 2.98 3.97
CA SER A 50 -4.00 2.96 4.69
C SER A 50 -4.86 4.19 4.39
N VAL A 51 -4.29 5.39 4.47
CA VAL A 51 -5.00 6.64 4.19
C VAL A 51 -5.53 6.62 2.76
N PHE A 52 -4.71 6.22 1.80
CA PHE A 52 -5.14 6.07 0.41
C PHE A 52 -6.36 5.14 0.26
N TRP A 53 -6.31 3.95 0.86
CA TRP A 53 -7.40 2.97 0.81
C TRP A 53 -8.67 3.45 1.51
N LEU A 54 -8.53 4.08 2.68
CA LEU A 54 -9.67 4.66 3.40
C LEU A 54 -10.34 5.79 2.62
N LEU A 55 -9.55 6.69 2.03
CA LEU A 55 -10.07 7.79 1.23
C LEU A 55 -10.75 7.28 -0.05
N SER A 56 -10.17 6.27 -0.71
CA SER A 56 -10.76 5.60 -1.89
C SER A 56 -12.16 5.05 -1.59
N GLY A 57 -12.38 4.45 -0.42
CA GLY A 57 -13.70 3.93 -0.03
C GLY A 57 -14.64 5.00 0.54
N LEU A 58 -14.13 6.04 1.20
CA LEU A 58 -14.96 7.04 1.86
C LEU A 58 -15.50 8.11 0.91
N ILE A 59 -14.68 8.56 -0.07
CA ILE A 59 -15.06 9.63 -1.01
C ILE A 59 -16.30 9.24 -1.86
N PRO A 60 -16.39 8.02 -2.44
CA PRO A 60 -17.55 7.62 -3.22
C PRO A 60 -18.83 7.49 -2.38
N LEU A 61 -18.72 7.13 -1.09
CA LEU A 61 -19.87 7.07 -0.18
C LEU A 61 -20.51 8.45 0.02
N LEU A 62 -19.70 9.52 0.03
CA LEU A 62 -20.20 10.90 0.15
C LEU A 62 -20.97 11.38 -1.10
N ALA A 63 -20.75 10.74 -2.25
CA ALA A 63 -21.36 11.12 -3.52
C ALA A 63 -21.95 9.90 -4.26
N LEU A 64 -22.59 8.99 -3.51
CA LEU A 64 -22.99 7.68 -3.99
C LEU A 64 -23.84 7.73 -5.27
N THR A 65 -24.78 8.67 -5.36
CA THR A 65 -25.66 8.88 -6.53
C THR A 65 -24.90 9.36 -7.76
N LYS A 66 -23.82 10.13 -7.60
CA LYS A 66 -22.98 10.59 -8.71
C LYS A 66 -22.00 9.51 -9.17
N THR A 67 -21.47 8.72 -8.23
CA THR A 67 -20.54 7.64 -8.56
C THR A 67 -21.24 6.46 -9.21
N SER A 68 -22.42 6.03 -8.70
CA SER A 68 -23.18 4.95 -9.30
C SER A 68 -23.67 5.31 -10.71
N ALA A 69 -24.00 6.60 -10.96
CA ALA A 69 -24.39 7.11 -12.26
C ALA A 69 -23.32 6.90 -13.36
N HIS A 70 -22.04 6.81 -12.99
CA HIS A 70 -20.98 6.50 -13.96
C HIS A 70 -21.07 5.06 -14.50
N PHE A 71 -21.68 4.15 -13.73
CA PHE A 71 -21.83 2.73 -14.08
C PHE A 71 -23.19 2.39 -14.72
N LEU A 72 -24.17 3.29 -14.67
CA LEU A 72 -25.47 3.13 -15.33
C LEU A 72 -25.40 2.80 -16.84
N PRO A 73 -24.42 3.30 -17.63
CA PRO A 73 -24.27 2.91 -19.04
C PRO A 73 -23.92 1.44 -19.25
N PHE A 74 -23.39 0.76 -18.22
CA PHE A 74 -22.86 -0.61 -18.31
C PHE A 74 -23.71 -1.64 -17.58
N MET A 75 -24.52 -1.23 -16.60
CA MET A 75 -25.30 -2.15 -15.76
C MET A 75 -26.55 -1.47 -15.16
N PRO A 76 -27.58 -2.24 -14.77
CA PRO A 76 -28.76 -1.69 -14.09
C PRO A 76 -28.40 -0.97 -12.78
N GLU A 77 -29.18 0.05 -12.41
CA GLU A 77 -28.93 0.95 -11.28
C GLU A 77 -28.67 0.23 -9.95
N ALA A 78 -29.44 -0.84 -9.66
CA ALA A 78 -29.26 -1.66 -8.47
C ALA A 78 -27.89 -2.38 -8.45
N ALA A 79 -27.39 -2.84 -9.60
CA ALA A 79 -26.07 -3.46 -9.70
C ALA A 79 -24.95 -2.43 -9.57
N ALA A 80 -25.11 -1.25 -10.17
CA ALA A 80 -24.14 -0.15 -10.09
C ALA A 80 -23.96 0.34 -8.64
N THR A 81 -25.06 0.51 -7.92
CA THR A 81 -25.06 0.90 -6.50
C THR A 81 -24.48 -0.19 -5.62
N ALA A 82 -24.89 -1.46 -5.81
CA ALA A 82 -24.35 -2.59 -5.05
C ALA A 82 -22.84 -2.77 -5.26
N LEU A 83 -22.36 -2.66 -6.51
CA LEU A 83 -20.93 -2.75 -6.82
C LEU A 83 -20.15 -1.61 -6.16
N THR A 84 -20.65 -0.38 -6.26
CA THR A 84 -20.03 0.79 -5.63
C THR A 84 -19.93 0.63 -4.11
N LEU A 85 -21.01 0.15 -3.47
CA LEU A 85 -21.01 -0.12 -2.03
C LEU A 85 -20.03 -1.24 -1.67
N ALA A 86 -19.99 -2.33 -2.45
CA ALA A 86 -19.08 -3.43 -2.22
C ALA A 86 -17.61 -3.00 -2.33
N THR A 87 -17.26 -2.21 -3.36
CA THR A 87 -15.89 -1.69 -3.51
C THR A 87 -15.54 -0.74 -2.37
N CYS A 88 -16.45 0.14 -1.95
CA CYS A 88 -16.22 1.03 -0.82
C CYS A 88 -15.98 0.25 0.49
N LEU A 89 -16.76 -0.79 0.75
CA LEU A 89 -16.60 -1.65 1.92
C LEU A 89 -15.25 -2.39 1.90
N ILE A 90 -14.86 -2.93 0.74
CA ILE A 90 -13.56 -3.58 0.55
C ILE A 90 -12.43 -2.58 0.82
N ASP A 91 -12.55 -1.36 0.29
CA ASP A 91 -11.53 -0.33 0.41
C ASP A 91 -11.30 0.09 1.87
N VAL A 92 -12.40 0.36 2.58
CA VAL A 92 -12.36 0.71 4.01
C VAL A 92 -11.83 -0.46 4.85
N ALA A 93 -12.28 -1.69 4.58
CA ALA A 93 -11.81 -2.86 5.31
C ALA A 93 -10.31 -3.11 5.12
N LEU A 94 -9.79 -2.98 3.89
CA LEU A 94 -8.36 -3.12 3.61
C LEU A 94 -7.55 -1.98 4.23
N GLY A 95 -8.04 -0.75 4.16
CA GLY A 95 -7.42 0.42 4.80
C GLY A 95 -7.37 0.32 6.33
N ALA A 96 -8.40 -0.23 6.97
CA ALA A 96 -8.44 -0.44 8.42
C ALA A 96 -7.57 -1.64 8.87
N THR A 97 -7.65 -2.76 8.15
CA THR A 97 -6.93 -3.99 8.51
C THR A 97 -5.43 -3.88 8.29
N VAL A 98 -4.96 -3.03 7.37
CA VAL A 98 -3.51 -2.84 7.16
C VAL A 98 -2.81 -2.15 8.34
N LEU A 99 -3.54 -1.36 9.15
CA LEU A 99 -3.01 -0.75 10.39
C LEU A 99 -2.78 -1.79 11.49
N VAL A 100 -3.53 -2.89 11.46
CA VAL A 100 -3.45 -3.93 12.48
C VAL A 100 -2.25 -4.82 12.16
N ARG A 101 -1.15 -4.63 12.92
CA ARG A 101 0.16 -5.33 12.74
C ARG A 101 0.07 -6.82 12.34
N PRO A 102 -0.74 -7.67 13.02
CA PRO A 102 -0.84 -9.09 12.62
C PRO A 102 -1.63 -9.32 11.31
N LEU A 103 -2.53 -8.42 10.93
CA LEU A 103 -3.34 -8.53 9.72
C LEU A 103 -2.72 -7.82 8.51
N ALA A 104 -1.71 -6.97 8.71
CA ALA A 104 -1.07 -6.20 7.64
C ALA A 104 -0.62 -7.07 6.46
N LYS A 105 -0.05 -8.26 6.71
CA LYS A 105 0.34 -9.20 5.64
C LYS A 105 -0.87 -9.68 4.83
N ARG A 106 -1.99 -9.97 5.48
CA ARG A 106 -3.24 -10.40 4.81
C ARG A 106 -3.86 -9.25 4.04
N ALA A 107 -3.86 -8.05 4.60
CA ALA A 107 -4.34 -6.85 3.93
C ALA A 107 -3.53 -6.58 2.64
N LEU A 108 -2.20 -6.66 2.69
CA LEU A 108 -1.35 -6.49 1.51
C LEU A 108 -1.65 -7.53 0.41
N LEU A 109 -1.87 -8.80 0.78
CA LEU A 109 -2.32 -9.82 -0.18
C LEU A 109 -3.70 -9.51 -0.75
N GLY A 110 -4.62 -9.01 0.08
CA GLY A 110 -5.93 -8.54 -0.38
C GLY A 110 -5.85 -7.39 -1.38
N MET A 111 -5.00 -6.39 -1.12
CA MET A 111 -4.76 -5.26 -2.03
C MET A 111 -4.18 -5.73 -3.37
N LEU A 112 -3.28 -6.71 -3.35
CA LEU A 112 -2.73 -7.34 -4.55
C LEU A 112 -3.81 -8.10 -5.33
N ALA A 113 -4.66 -8.85 -4.63
CA ALA A 113 -5.77 -9.58 -5.25
C ALA A 113 -6.78 -8.63 -5.92
N VAL A 114 -7.13 -7.52 -5.26
CA VAL A 114 -8.00 -6.47 -5.84
C VAL A 114 -7.37 -5.87 -7.11
N SER A 115 -6.07 -5.58 -7.07
CA SER A 115 -5.35 -5.06 -8.24
C SER A 115 -5.38 -6.06 -9.41
N PHE A 116 -5.21 -7.35 -9.12
CA PHE A 116 -5.28 -8.40 -10.13
C PHE A 116 -6.70 -8.56 -10.71
N ALA A 117 -7.72 -8.45 -9.86
CA ALA A 117 -9.11 -8.44 -10.31
C ALA A 117 -9.37 -7.24 -11.24
N TYR A 118 -8.85 -6.06 -10.91
CA TYR A 118 -8.99 -4.86 -11.74
C TYR A 118 -8.37 -5.03 -13.14
N LEU A 119 -7.23 -5.74 -13.24
CA LEU A 119 -6.58 -6.02 -14.52
C LEU A 119 -7.30 -7.09 -15.35
N THR A 120 -7.88 -8.09 -14.70
CA THR A 120 -8.48 -9.26 -15.38
C THR A 120 -9.97 -9.08 -15.69
N ALA A 121 -10.70 -8.27 -14.91
CA ALA A 121 -12.13 -8.04 -15.09
C ALA A 121 -12.50 -7.52 -16.50
N PRO A 122 -11.81 -6.52 -17.08
CA PRO A 122 -12.11 -6.05 -18.43
C PRO A 122 -11.85 -7.13 -19.49
N ALA A 123 -10.72 -7.85 -19.36
CA ALA A 123 -10.32 -8.91 -20.28
C ALA A 123 -11.31 -10.10 -20.27
N CYS A 124 -11.93 -10.38 -19.13
CA CYS A 124 -12.94 -11.43 -19.00
C CYS A 124 -14.31 -10.98 -19.53
N SER A 125 -14.70 -9.71 -19.30
CA SER A 125 -15.98 -9.15 -19.75
C SER A 125 -16.13 -9.07 -21.28
N ASN A 126 -15.02 -8.96 -22.00
CA ASN A 126 -15.01 -8.96 -23.45
C ASN A 126 -13.92 -9.92 -23.97
N PRO A 127 -14.21 -11.22 -24.11
CA PRO A 127 -13.24 -12.22 -24.55
C PRO A 127 -12.78 -12.06 -26.01
N ARG A 128 -13.05 -10.92 -26.67
CA ARG A 128 -12.81 -10.69 -28.10
C ARG A 128 -11.89 -9.48 -28.42
N SER A 129 -11.00 -9.05 -27.53
CA SER A 129 -10.00 -8.00 -27.86
C SER A 129 -8.59 -8.52 -28.21
N GLY A 130 -8.39 -9.83 -28.25
CA GLY A 130 -7.08 -10.46 -28.53
C GLY A 130 -6.71 -10.60 -30.03
N SER A 131 -7.53 -10.10 -30.95
CA SER A 131 -7.34 -10.27 -32.40
C SER A 131 -7.38 -8.93 -33.13
N THR A 132 -6.37 -8.08 -32.91
CA THR A 132 -5.82 -7.20 -33.94
C THR A 132 -4.43 -6.74 -33.51
N ARG A 133 -3.46 -7.66 -33.61
CA ARG A 133 -2.08 -7.26 -33.88
C ARG A 133 -1.89 -7.31 -35.41
N SER A 134 -1.10 -6.38 -35.92
CA SER A 134 -0.60 -6.23 -37.30
C SER A 134 -1.55 -5.69 -38.38
N ALA A 135 -1.37 -4.40 -38.70
CA ALA A 135 -0.77 -4.05 -40.00
C ALA A 135 -0.10 -2.65 -39.91
N PRO A 136 1.22 -2.53 -40.15
CA PRO A 136 1.81 -1.24 -40.48
C PRO A 136 1.34 -0.86 -41.90
N SER A 137 0.71 0.31 -42.06
CA SER A 137 0.39 0.85 -43.37
C SER A 137 1.63 1.43 -44.04
N SER A 138 2.60 0.57 -44.35
CA SER A 138 3.62 0.81 -45.35
C SER A 138 3.18 0.13 -46.66
N ARG A 139 2.31 0.81 -47.42
CA ARG A 139 2.20 0.59 -48.86
C ARG A 139 2.71 1.82 -49.57
N CYS A 140 4.02 1.82 -49.76
CA CYS A 140 4.68 2.44 -50.88
C CYS A 140 4.02 1.94 -52.18
N CYS A 141 3.80 2.86 -53.11
CA CYS A 141 3.79 2.63 -54.56
C CYS A 141 2.74 1.64 -55.14
N ARG A 142 1.61 2.17 -55.62
CA ARG A 142 1.13 1.87 -56.99
C ARG A 142 -0.10 2.68 -57.40
N ARG A 143 0.02 3.26 -58.59
CA ARG A 143 -1.01 3.74 -59.53
C ARG A 143 -1.53 5.15 -59.28
N SER A 144 -1.63 6.03 -60.27
CA SER A 144 -1.23 6.01 -61.68
C SER A 144 -1.72 7.34 -62.24
N CYS A 145 -0.90 7.94 -63.11
CA CYS A 145 -1.26 8.95 -64.11
C CYS A 145 -1.52 10.37 -63.60
#